data_AF-A0A941DS31-F1
#
_entry.id   AF-A0A941DS31-F1
#
_cell.length_a   1.000
_cell.length_b   1.000
_cell.length_c   1.000
_cell.angle_alpha   90.00
_cell.angle_beta   90.00
_cell.angle_gamma   90.00
#
_symmetry.space_group_name_H-M   'P 1'
#
loop_
_entity.id
_entity.type
_entity.pdbx_description
1 polymer ?
#
loop_
_entity_poly.entity_id
_entity_poly.type
_entity_poly.pdbx_seq_one_letter_code
_entity_poly.pdbx_strand_id
1 'polypeptide(L)'
;MKKKLIIVASLFLIAFLFSTSSVFASNENEYDLHQESLKLNQEIEKILEDVPDLEVPEEENEISTFMSSSSYKPRAGDILYTPSTQCKNDKNICKGITGHVGIVSITGSNVYHIANKKSKPKSIKKATWFKNYKKTTVIRPNSKSKGDKAARWAYNHYVKGKGKNKSYKVTFSRSTGLKTTYCSLIPWQGYAKGANHYMGSEFGGYMLPQYFVVDAKSYGMKVHGKIGY
;
A
#
# COMPACT_ATOMS: atom_id res chain seq x y z
N MET A 1 -10.48 -70.39 -1.08
CA MET A 1 -9.35 -69.48 -0.79
C MET A 1 -8.89 -69.68 0.65
N LYS A 2 -7.57 -69.75 0.84
CA LYS A 2 -6.86 -70.32 2.00
C LYS A 2 -7.11 -69.51 3.30
N LYS A 3 -7.53 -70.19 4.37
CA LYS A 3 -7.42 -69.74 5.78
C LYS A 3 -6.23 -70.46 6.41
N LYS A 4 -5.20 -69.72 6.84
CA LYS A 4 -4.15 -70.07 7.83
C LYS A 4 -3.41 -68.74 8.14
N LEU A 5 -2.94 -68.36 9.34
CA LEU A 5 -2.83 -68.98 10.66
C LEU A 5 -1.94 -68.03 11.54
N ILE A 6 -2.03 -68.13 12.88
CA ILE A 6 -1.04 -67.75 13.93
C ILE A 6 -0.93 -66.24 14.27
N ILE A 7 -1.34 -65.75 15.45
CA ILE A 7 -0.93 -65.95 16.88
C ILE A 7 0.39 -65.23 17.24
N VAL A 8 0.31 -64.42 18.30
CA VAL A 8 1.20 -64.26 19.47
C VAL A 8 1.58 -62.79 19.70
N ALA A 9 1.04 -62.27 20.80
CA ALA A 9 1.49 -61.07 21.48
C ALA A 9 2.86 -61.32 22.13
N SER A 10 3.82 -60.43 21.90
CA SER A 10 5.01 -60.29 22.73
C SER A 10 5.04 -58.89 23.33
N LEU A 11 4.89 -58.89 24.66
CA LEU A 11 4.97 -57.78 25.58
C LEU A 11 6.44 -57.53 25.97
N PHE A 12 6.71 -56.28 26.40
CA PHE A 12 7.88 -55.76 27.13
C PHE A 12 9.09 -55.21 26.36
N LEU A 13 9.09 -53.86 26.26
CA LEU A 13 10.01 -52.96 26.97
C LEU A 13 11.50 -52.98 26.57
N ILE A 14 11.88 -52.05 25.69
CA ILE A 14 13.15 -51.32 25.84
C ILE A 14 12.82 -49.84 25.90
N ALA A 15 13.33 -49.26 26.98
CA ALA A 15 13.18 -47.89 27.37
C ALA A 15 14.14 -46.97 26.60
N PHE A 16 13.82 -45.69 26.70
CA PHE A 16 14.75 -44.57 26.78
C PHE A 16 15.31 -43.96 25.48
N LEU A 17 14.77 -42.75 25.25
CA LEU A 17 15.42 -41.51 24.82
C LEU A 17 15.45 -41.19 23.31
N PHE A 18 15.09 -39.92 23.07
CA PHE A 18 15.04 -39.17 21.82
C PHE A 18 13.87 -39.60 20.91
N SER A 19 12.82 -38.81 20.70
CA SER A 19 12.79 -37.37 20.48
C SER A 19 11.38 -36.81 20.64
N THR A 20 11.07 -36.21 21.79
CA THR A 20 10.07 -35.14 21.89
C THR A 20 10.78 -33.82 21.67
N SER A 21 10.99 -33.45 20.41
CA SER A 21 11.47 -32.10 20.06
C SER A 21 11.21 -31.81 18.59
N SER A 22 10.00 -31.35 18.29
CA SER A 22 9.79 -30.41 17.17
C SER A 22 8.65 -29.44 17.50
N VAL A 23 8.68 -28.92 18.73
CA VAL A 23 8.15 -27.57 19.02
C VAL A 23 9.39 -26.71 19.15
N PHE A 24 9.95 -26.22 18.05
CA PHE A 24 10.90 -25.08 17.93
C PHE A 24 11.45 -25.08 16.50
N ALA A 25 10.65 -24.63 15.52
CA ALA A 25 11.12 -24.36 14.15
C ALA A 25 10.24 -23.32 13.44
N SER A 26 9.80 -22.27 14.14
CA SER A 26 8.97 -21.21 13.53
C SER A 26 9.41 -19.77 13.85
N ASN A 27 10.51 -19.56 14.58
CA ASN A 27 10.91 -18.21 15.03
C ASN A 27 12.16 -17.66 14.33
N GLU A 28 13.10 -18.52 13.91
CA GLU A 28 14.33 -18.08 13.23
C GLU A 28 14.05 -17.55 11.82
N ASN A 29 13.16 -18.20 11.08
CA ASN A 29 12.82 -17.79 9.72
C ASN A 29 12.07 -16.44 9.67
N GLU A 30 11.24 -16.13 10.68
CA GLU A 30 10.56 -14.83 10.76
C GLU A 30 11.51 -13.70 11.21
N TYR A 31 12.46 -14.00 12.09
CA TYR A 31 13.48 -13.06 12.54
C TYR A 31 14.47 -12.71 11.41
N ASP A 32 14.95 -13.70 10.67
CA ASP A 32 15.88 -13.49 9.56
C ASP A 32 15.23 -12.70 8.42
N LEU A 33 13.99 -13.04 8.04
CA LEU A 33 13.21 -12.24 7.09
C LEU A 33 12.98 -10.80 7.58
N HIS A 34 12.84 -10.60 8.89
CA HIS A 34 12.69 -9.26 9.45
C HIS A 34 13.99 -8.45 9.35
N GLN A 35 15.13 -9.04 9.68
CA GLN A 35 16.43 -8.37 9.62
C GLN A 35 16.85 -8.07 8.18
N GLU A 36 16.60 -8.99 7.26
CA GLU A 36 16.84 -8.77 5.83
C GLU A 36 15.95 -7.65 5.29
N SER A 37 14.67 -7.61 5.70
CA SER A 37 13.79 -6.49 5.36
C SER A 37 14.27 -5.15 5.93
N LEU A 38 14.92 -5.13 7.10
CA LEU A 38 15.45 -3.91 7.71
C LEU A 38 16.67 -3.39 6.96
N LYS A 39 17.62 -4.27 6.61
CA LYS A 39 18.79 -3.93 5.79
C LYS A 39 18.36 -3.42 4.42
N LEU A 40 17.41 -4.10 3.78
CA LEU A 40 16.87 -3.67 2.49
C LEU A 40 16.17 -2.30 2.60
N ASN A 41 15.46 -2.02 3.69
CA ASN A 41 14.86 -0.69 3.91
C ASN A 41 15.90 0.41 4.10
N GLN A 42 17.06 0.11 4.71
CA GLN A 42 18.16 1.07 4.85
C GLN A 42 18.85 1.32 3.50
N GLU A 43 19.04 0.27 2.70
CA GLU A 43 19.54 0.42 1.32
C GLU A 43 18.56 1.18 0.44
N ILE A 44 17.24 1.02 0.62
CA ILE A 44 16.27 1.89 -0.05
C ILE A 44 16.44 3.35 0.37
N GLU A 45 16.56 3.65 1.67
CA GLU A 45 16.72 5.06 2.10
C GLU A 45 17.93 5.69 1.39
N LYS A 46 19.00 4.92 1.21
CA LYS A 46 20.17 5.32 0.43
C LYS A 46 19.90 5.43 -1.08
N ILE A 47 19.21 4.46 -1.69
CA ILE A 47 18.83 4.50 -3.11
C ILE A 47 17.89 5.67 -3.40
N LEU A 48 16.96 5.98 -2.48
CA LEU A 48 16.00 7.08 -2.61
C LEU A 48 16.64 8.46 -2.44
N GLU A 49 17.75 8.56 -1.70
CA GLU A 49 18.60 9.75 -1.71
C GLU A 49 19.29 9.93 -3.08
N ASP A 50 19.58 8.83 -3.77
CA ASP A 50 20.22 8.81 -5.10
C ASP A 50 19.22 8.82 -6.28
N VAL A 51 17.89 8.73 -6.06
CA VAL A 51 16.90 8.86 -7.13
C VAL A 51 16.88 10.33 -7.56
N PRO A 52 17.37 10.70 -8.76
CA PRO A 52 17.25 12.07 -9.24
C PRO A 52 15.77 12.45 -9.24
N ASP A 53 15.46 13.72 -8.98
CA ASP A 53 14.12 14.27 -9.22
C ASP A 53 13.75 13.92 -10.67
N LEU A 54 13.00 12.84 -10.85
CA LEU A 54 12.52 12.43 -12.16
C LEU A 54 11.54 13.53 -12.54
N GLU A 55 12.01 14.48 -13.35
CA GLU A 55 11.15 15.34 -14.13
C GLU A 55 10.20 14.40 -14.86
N VAL A 56 8.95 14.35 -14.39
CA VAL A 56 7.89 13.61 -15.06
C VAL A 56 7.90 14.16 -16.48
N PRO A 57 8.27 13.36 -17.49
CA PRO A 57 8.31 13.85 -18.85
C PRO A 57 6.96 14.47 -19.13
N GLU A 58 6.96 15.73 -19.57
CA GLU A 58 5.78 16.34 -20.18
C GLU A 58 5.54 15.61 -21.49
N GLU A 59 5.05 14.37 -21.42
CA GLU A 59 4.56 13.69 -22.60
C GLU A 59 3.25 14.41 -22.96
N GLU A 60 3.40 15.38 -23.85
CA GLU A 60 2.36 16.03 -24.63
C GLU A 60 1.47 14.95 -25.25
N ASN A 61 0.38 14.56 -24.58
CA ASN A 61 -0.90 14.10 -25.17
C ASN A 61 -1.75 13.32 -24.16
N GLU A 62 -2.24 13.99 -23.13
CA GLU A 62 -3.62 13.83 -22.66
C GLU A 62 -3.96 15.07 -21.84
N ILE A 63 -4.95 15.86 -22.29
CA ILE A 63 -5.36 17.13 -21.68
C ILE A 63 -5.61 16.92 -20.17
N SER A 64 -4.62 17.27 -19.34
CA SER A 64 -4.81 17.31 -17.90
C SER A 64 -5.65 18.54 -17.63
N THR A 65 -6.96 18.35 -17.44
CA THR A 65 -7.87 19.46 -17.16
C THR A 65 -7.46 20.09 -15.83
N PHE A 66 -6.97 21.33 -15.87
CA PHE A 66 -6.79 22.13 -14.68
C PHE A 66 -8.17 22.46 -14.11
N MET A 67 -8.37 22.21 -12.82
CA MET A 67 -9.64 22.44 -12.16
C MET A 67 -9.45 23.01 -10.77
N SER A 68 -10.41 23.82 -10.33
CA SER A 68 -10.45 24.28 -8.94
C SER A 68 -10.88 23.14 -8.01
N SER A 69 -10.54 23.25 -6.72
CA SER A 69 -10.97 22.28 -5.71
C SER A 69 -12.50 22.27 -5.52
N SER A 70 -13.19 23.38 -5.82
CA SER A 70 -14.64 23.52 -5.78
C SER A 70 -15.34 22.90 -7.00
N SER A 71 -14.73 22.99 -8.19
CA SER A 71 -15.26 22.37 -9.42
C SER A 71 -15.02 20.85 -9.49
N TYR A 72 -14.13 20.31 -8.65
CA TYR A 72 -13.86 18.88 -8.61
C TYR A 72 -15.05 18.08 -8.05
N LYS A 73 -15.70 17.33 -8.96
CA LYS A 73 -16.75 16.35 -8.67
C LYS A 73 -16.12 15.00 -8.29
N PRO A 74 -16.07 14.65 -6.99
CA PRO A 74 -15.35 13.47 -6.53
C PRO A 74 -16.08 12.18 -6.89
N ARG A 75 -15.32 11.13 -7.20
CA ARG A 75 -15.84 9.77 -7.32
C ARG A 75 -15.15 8.86 -6.30
N ALA A 76 -15.91 7.93 -5.75
CA ALA A 76 -15.35 6.93 -4.86
C ALA A 76 -14.22 6.17 -5.55
N GLY A 77 -13.11 6.03 -4.85
CA GLY A 77 -11.92 5.37 -5.38
C GLY A 77 -11.02 6.26 -6.22
N ASP A 78 -11.39 7.51 -6.53
CA ASP A 78 -10.42 8.47 -7.07
C ASP A 78 -9.20 8.51 -6.15
N ILE A 79 -8.00 8.46 -6.73
CA ILE A 79 -6.74 8.56 -6.02
C ILE A 79 -6.28 10.00 -6.12
N LEU A 80 -6.03 10.62 -4.97
CA LEU A 80 -5.50 11.97 -4.90
C LEU A 80 -3.99 11.86 -4.67
N TYR A 81 -3.20 12.27 -5.64
CA TYR A 81 -1.75 12.36 -5.56
C TYR A 81 -1.32 13.80 -5.33
N THR A 82 -0.32 14.01 -4.48
CA THR A 82 0.33 15.32 -4.33
C THR A 82 1.86 15.17 -4.34
N PRO A 83 2.58 16.02 -5.10
CA PRO A 83 4.03 16.10 -5.02
C PRO A 83 4.51 16.89 -3.79
N SER A 84 3.62 17.55 -3.03
CA SER A 84 3.97 18.51 -1.97
C SER A 84 4.82 17.94 -0.81
N THR A 85 4.98 16.62 -0.74
CA THR A 85 5.80 15.94 0.26
C THR A 85 7.02 15.25 -0.33
N GLN A 86 7.33 15.42 -1.62
CA GLN A 86 8.56 14.94 -2.24
C GLN A 86 9.79 15.43 -1.46
N CYS A 87 10.84 14.61 -1.44
CA CYS A 87 12.17 15.07 -1.08
C CYS A 87 12.54 16.23 -2.01
N LYS A 88 13.15 17.29 -1.46
CA LYS A 88 13.71 18.36 -2.27
C LYS A 88 15.21 18.41 -2.02
N ASN A 89 15.98 18.42 -3.10
CA ASN A 89 17.44 18.31 -3.12
C ASN A 89 18.17 19.42 -2.33
N ASP A 90 17.46 20.47 -1.93
CA ASP A 90 17.99 21.64 -1.25
C ASP A 90 17.93 21.55 0.29
N LYS A 91 17.22 20.58 0.90
CA LYS A 91 16.98 20.61 2.37
C LYS A 91 17.08 19.30 3.15
N ASN A 92 17.31 18.12 2.56
CA ASN A 92 17.29 16.83 3.29
C ASN A 92 16.02 16.60 4.16
N ILE A 93 14.93 17.34 3.91
CA ILE A 93 13.66 17.22 4.64
C ILE A 93 12.67 16.47 3.75
N CYS A 94 12.78 15.14 3.73
CA CYS A 94 11.81 14.26 3.11
C CYS A 94 10.56 14.13 4.00
N LYS A 95 9.43 14.73 3.59
CA LYS A 95 8.12 14.50 4.24
C LYS A 95 7.37 13.29 3.66
N GLY A 96 7.88 12.76 2.55
CA GLY A 96 7.46 11.59 1.77
C GLY A 96 8.54 11.34 0.70
N ILE A 97 8.58 10.14 0.13
CA ILE A 97 9.65 9.75 -0.80
C ILE A 97 9.45 10.49 -2.14
N THR A 98 8.34 10.20 -2.83
CA THR A 98 7.99 10.80 -4.14
C THR A 98 6.63 11.49 -4.16
N GLY A 99 6.13 11.85 -2.97
CA GLY A 99 4.84 12.52 -2.79
C GLY A 99 3.97 11.83 -1.73
N HIS A 100 2.67 12.13 -1.75
CA HIS A 100 1.68 11.57 -0.84
C HIS A 100 0.40 11.24 -1.59
N VAL A 101 -0.29 10.17 -1.18
CA VAL A 101 -1.53 9.74 -1.81
C VAL A 101 -2.61 9.38 -0.79
N GLY A 102 -3.85 9.50 -1.24
CA GLY A 102 -5.04 9.05 -0.52
C GLY A 102 -6.13 8.61 -1.48
N ILE A 103 -7.09 7.85 -0.97
CA ILE A 103 -8.23 7.35 -1.76
C ILE A 103 -9.52 8.06 -1.33
N VAL A 104 -10.29 8.53 -2.30
CA VAL A 104 -11.57 9.20 -2.07
C VAL A 104 -12.60 8.20 -1.54
N SER A 105 -13.28 8.60 -0.47
CA SER A 105 -14.31 7.83 0.23
C SER A 105 -15.51 7.45 -0.66
N ILE A 106 -16.29 6.49 -0.18
CA ILE A 106 -17.51 5.98 -0.83
C ILE A 106 -18.49 7.12 -1.15
N THR A 107 -18.59 8.12 -0.27
CA THR A 107 -19.49 9.27 -0.41
C THR A 107 -18.88 10.45 -1.16
N GLY A 108 -17.59 10.38 -1.53
CA GLY A 108 -16.87 11.49 -2.16
C GLY A 108 -16.51 12.66 -1.22
N SER A 109 -16.94 12.64 0.04
CA SER A 109 -16.78 13.76 0.98
C SER A 109 -15.47 13.72 1.78
N ASN A 110 -14.87 12.54 1.91
CA ASN A 110 -13.64 12.31 2.66
C ASN A 110 -12.54 11.64 1.81
N VAL A 111 -11.33 11.62 2.35
CA VAL A 111 -10.15 10.95 1.81
C VAL A 111 -9.55 10.04 2.90
N TYR A 112 -9.30 8.79 2.57
CA TYR A 112 -8.62 7.83 3.44
C TYR A 112 -7.12 7.86 3.16
N HIS A 113 -6.32 8.13 4.18
CA HIS A 113 -4.87 8.24 4.05
C HIS A 113 -4.16 8.01 5.40
N ILE A 114 -2.83 7.93 5.36
CA ILE A 114 -1.95 7.98 6.53
C ILE A 114 -0.85 9.01 6.26
N ALA A 115 -0.65 9.98 7.14
CA ALA A 115 0.12 11.18 6.80
C ALA A 115 1.64 11.06 6.99
N ASN A 116 2.11 10.44 8.08
CA ASN A 116 3.54 10.38 8.44
C ASN A 116 3.82 9.35 9.54
N LYS A 117 5.11 9.19 9.92
CA LYS A 117 5.65 8.28 10.95
C LYS A 117 4.87 8.26 12.28
N LYS A 118 4.25 9.39 12.68
CA LYS A 118 3.50 9.53 13.95
C LYS A 118 1.97 9.39 13.78
N SER A 119 1.50 9.17 12.57
CA SER A 119 0.08 9.11 12.25
C SER A 119 -0.43 7.68 12.13
N LYS A 120 -1.73 7.50 12.38
CA LYS A 120 -2.50 6.29 12.04
C LYS A 120 -3.36 6.54 10.80
N PRO A 121 -3.80 5.48 10.09
CA PRO A 121 -4.78 5.62 9.02
C PRO A 121 -6.04 6.35 9.51
N LYS A 122 -6.51 7.31 8.73
CA LYS A 122 -7.67 8.13 9.08
C LYS A 122 -8.46 8.58 7.86
N SER A 123 -9.70 8.96 8.13
CA SER A 123 -10.58 9.65 7.20
C SER A 123 -10.55 11.14 7.48
N ILE A 124 -10.14 11.95 6.50
CA ILE A 124 -10.20 13.42 6.59
C ILE A 124 -11.20 13.98 5.58
N LYS A 125 -11.77 15.16 5.86
CA LYS A 125 -12.62 15.85 4.89
C LYS A 125 -11.81 16.18 3.62
N LYS A 126 -12.45 16.08 2.46
CA LYS A 126 -11.86 16.47 1.16
C LYS A 126 -11.33 17.91 1.18
N ALA A 127 -12.06 18.83 1.80
CA ALA A 127 -11.60 20.21 1.98
C ALA A 127 -10.31 20.31 2.79
N THR A 128 -10.16 19.49 3.85
CA THR A 128 -8.93 19.40 4.63
C THR A 128 -7.77 18.85 3.80
N TRP A 129 -8.02 17.87 2.91
CA TRP A 129 -7.01 17.39 1.96
C TRP A 129 -6.49 18.54 1.09
N PHE A 130 -7.37 19.26 0.40
CA PHE A 130 -6.95 20.35 -0.50
C PHE A 130 -6.34 21.55 0.22
N LYS A 131 -6.71 21.79 1.49
CA LYS A 131 -6.02 22.78 2.33
C LYS A 131 -4.58 22.38 2.62
N ASN A 132 -4.35 21.10 2.94
CA ASN A 132 -3.03 20.59 3.30
C ASN A 132 -2.14 20.34 2.07
N TYR A 133 -2.75 20.01 0.93
CA TYR A 133 -2.09 19.57 -0.30
C TYR A 133 -2.61 20.38 -1.49
N LYS A 134 -2.10 21.61 -1.63
CA LYS A 134 -2.59 22.60 -2.61
C LYS A 134 -2.48 22.12 -4.05
N LYS A 135 -1.37 21.45 -4.39
CA LYS A 135 -1.15 20.78 -5.68
C LYS A 135 -1.63 19.33 -5.56
N THR A 136 -2.70 18.97 -6.25
CA THR A 136 -3.23 17.60 -6.26
C THR A 136 -3.57 17.15 -7.68
N THR A 137 -3.00 16.04 -8.13
CA THR A 137 -3.45 15.32 -9.32
C THR A 137 -4.54 14.34 -8.91
N VAL A 138 -5.65 14.33 -9.65
CA VAL A 138 -6.74 13.37 -9.48
C VAL A 138 -6.57 12.26 -10.48
N ILE A 139 -6.41 11.04 -10.01
CA ILE A 139 -6.36 9.83 -10.81
C ILE A 139 -7.68 9.08 -10.64
N ARG A 140 -8.35 8.78 -11.74
CA ARG A 140 -9.70 8.20 -11.73
C ARG A 140 -9.69 6.83 -12.38
N PRO A 141 -10.26 5.79 -11.74
CA PRO A 141 -10.44 4.50 -12.39
C PRO A 141 -11.41 4.61 -13.56
N ASN A 142 -11.13 3.91 -14.66
CA ASN A 142 -12.05 3.84 -15.79
C ASN A 142 -13.36 3.14 -15.38
N SER A 143 -13.28 2.15 -14.49
CA SER A 143 -14.45 1.47 -13.92
C SER A 143 -14.93 2.12 -12.62
N LYS A 144 -16.16 2.65 -12.62
CA LYS A 144 -16.81 3.16 -11.40
C LYS A 144 -16.94 2.08 -10.32
N SER A 145 -17.36 0.88 -10.71
CA SER A 145 -17.56 -0.24 -9.78
C SER A 145 -16.26 -0.63 -9.06
N LYS A 146 -15.12 -0.62 -9.77
CA LYS A 146 -13.81 -0.86 -9.15
C LYS A 146 -13.46 0.23 -8.13
N GLY A 147 -13.71 1.50 -8.45
CA GLY A 147 -13.50 2.61 -7.51
C GLY A 147 -14.37 2.49 -6.24
N ASP A 148 -15.66 2.20 -6.40
CA ASP A 148 -16.58 2.01 -5.28
C ASP A 148 -16.13 0.86 -4.36
N LYS A 149 -15.74 -0.28 -4.95
CA LYS A 149 -15.23 -1.46 -4.23
C LYS A 149 -13.92 -1.14 -3.49
N ALA A 150 -13.00 -0.44 -4.15
CA ALA A 150 -11.73 -0.06 -3.56
C ALA A 150 -11.90 0.87 -2.35
N ALA A 151 -12.72 1.92 -2.49
CA ALA A 151 -13.03 2.84 -1.39
C ALA A 151 -13.71 2.11 -0.22
N ARG A 152 -14.65 1.20 -0.50
CA ARG A 152 -15.35 0.42 0.53
C ARG A 152 -14.40 -0.50 1.30
N TRP A 153 -13.52 -1.20 0.59
CA TRP A 153 -12.52 -2.04 1.24
C TRP A 153 -11.58 -1.21 2.11
N ALA A 154 -11.06 -0.09 1.58
CA ALA A 154 -10.16 0.79 2.33
C ALA A 154 -10.82 1.33 3.60
N TYR A 155 -12.09 1.72 3.53
CA TYR A 155 -12.87 2.12 4.71
C TYR A 155 -12.97 1.00 5.75
N ASN A 156 -13.43 -0.17 5.31
CA ASN A 156 -13.64 -1.31 6.20
C ASN A 156 -12.35 -1.79 6.85
N HIS A 157 -11.22 -1.74 6.14
CA HIS A 157 -9.93 -2.18 6.67
C HIS A 157 -9.24 -1.10 7.51
N TYR A 158 -9.06 0.10 6.95
CA TYR A 158 -8.19 1.13 7.50
C TYR A 158 -8.90 2.19 8.34
N VAL A 159 -10.22 2.36 8.21
CA VAL A 159 -10.96 3.34 9.02
C VAL A 159 -11.68 2.65 10.18
N LYS A 160 -12.30 1.49 9.93
CA LYS A 160 -13.07 0.76 10.96
C LYS A 160 -12.41 -0.52 11.47
N GLY A 161 -11.67 -1.22 10.61
CA GLY A 161 -11.25 -2.60 10.86
C GLY A 161 -9.83 -2.75 11.37
N LYS A 162 -9.25 -3.92 11.07
CA LYS A 162 -7.96 -4.39 11.60
C LYS A 162 -6.79 -3.47 11.25
N GLY A 163 -6.89 -2.68 10.19
CA GLY A 163 -5.85 -1.75 9.74
C GLY A 163 -5.84 -0.40 10.45
N LYS A 164 -6.87 -0.05 11.24
CA LYS A 164 -7.04 1.31 11.81
C LYS A 164 -5.90 1.79 12.71
N ASN A 165 -5.20 0.86 13.36
CA ASN A 165 -4.12 1.16 14.30
C ASN A 165 -2.72 0.89 13.74
N LYS A 166 -2.59 0.55 12.46
CA LYS A 166 -1.29 0.31 11.82
C LYS A 166 -0.40 1.55 11.91
N SER A 167 0.86 1.37 12.27
CA SER A 167 1.83 2.46 12.29
C SER A 167 2.33 2.77 10.89
N TYR A 168 2.78 4.00 10.66
CA TYR A 168 3.38 4.34 9.38
C TYR A 168 4.78 3.72 9.26
N LYS A 169 4.97 2.87 8.24
CA LYS A 169 6.28 2.39 7.78
C LYS A 169 6.15 2.00 6.32
N VAL A 170 7.07 2.50 5.50
CA VAL A 170 7.29 2.07 4.11
C VAL A 170 7.77 0.62 4.14
N THR A 171 7.09 -0.27 3.42
CA THR A 171 7.42 -1.70 3.37
C THR A 171 7.28 -2.25 1.96
N PHE A 172 8.16 -3.18 1.57
CA PHE A 172 8.03 -3.95 0.33
C PHE A 172 6.90 -4.98 0.35
N SER A 173 6.56 -5.49 1.54
CA SER A 173 5.45 -6.41 1.66
C SER A 173 4.12 -5.66 1.50
N ARG A 174 3.26 -6.21 0.64
CA ARG A 174 1.90 -5.73 0.40
C ARG A 174 0.86 -6.47 1.24
N SER A 175 1.31 -7.23 2.24
CA SER A 175 0.43 -8.03 3.09
C SER A 175 -0.45 -7.15 3.97
N THR A 176 -1.72 -7.56 4.12
CA THR A 176 -2.64 -6.95 5.07
C THR A 176 -2.33 -7.34 6.51
N GLY A 177 -1.50 -8.36 6.74
CA GLY A 177 -1.12 -8.85 8.08
C GLY A 177 -0.08 -8.00 8.81
N LEU A 178 0.62 -7.09 8.12
CA LEU A 178 1.65 -6.27 8.74
C LEU A 178 1.08 -5.32 9.81
N LYS A 179 1.84 -5.04 10.87
CA LYS A 179 1.51 -4.00 11.84
C LYS A 179 1.68 -2.57 11.30
N THR A 180 2.14 -2.44 10.06
CA THR A 180 2.46 -1.18 9.40
C THR A 180 1.71 -0.98 8.09
N THR A 181 1.65 0.28 7.65
CA THR A 181 1.16 0.69 6.33
C THR A 181 1.80 2.03 5.93
N TYR A 182 1.59 2.47 4.70
CA TYR A 182 2.04 3.78 4.21
C TYR A 182 1.03 4.34 3.20
N CYS A 183 1.24 5.58 2.77
CA CYS A 183 0.25 6.35 2.04
C CYS A 183 -0.26 5.64 0.77
N SER A 184 0.63 5.09 -0.03
CA SER A 184 0.32 4.38 -1.28
C SER A 184 -0.13 2.93 -1.10
N LEU A 185 0.15 2.30 0.03
CA LEU A 185 -0.36 0.96 0.30
C LEU A 185 -1.87 0.94 0.54
N ILE A 186 -2.43 2.01 1.11
CA ILE A 186 -3.88 2.14 1.34
C ILE A 186 -4.68 2.07 0.01
N PRO A 187 -4.44 2.94 -0.99
CA PRO A 187 -5.13 2.86 -2.28
C PRO A 187 -4.80 1.56 -3.01
N TRP A 188 -3.53 1.14 -3.03
CA TRP A 188 -3.13 -0.10 -3.71
C TRP A 188 -3.89 -1.31 -3.17
N GLN A 189 -3.92 -1.51 -1.84
CA GLN A 189 -4.67 -2.63 -1.24
C GLN A 189 -6.18 -2.47 -1.40
N GLY A 190 -6.70 -1.24 -1.40
CA GLY A 190 -8.09 -0.94 -1.74
C GLY A 190 -8.47 -1.57 -3.08
N TYR A 191 -7.70 -1.27 -4.13
CA TYR A 191 -7.94 -1.83 -5.46
C TYR A 191 -7.64 -3.32 -5.56
N ALA A 192 -6.49 -3.78 -5.05
CA ALA A 192 -6.09 -5.18 -5.15
C ALA A 192 -7.06 -6.11 -4.39
N LYS A 193 -7.43 -5.76 -3.14
CA LYS A 193 -8.24 -6.61 -2.27
C LYS A 193 -9.74 -6.31 -2.36
N GLY A 194 -10.13 -5.06 -2.61
CA GLY A 194 -11.53 -4.68 -2.74
C GLY A 194 -12.09 -4.91 -4.14
N ALA A 195 -11.31 -4.60 -5.17
CA ALA A 195 -11.78 -4.57 -6.56
C ALA A 195 -11.18 -5.68 -7.44
N ASN A 196 -10.36 -6.56 -6.88
CA ASN A 196 -9.57 -7.55 -7.62
C ASN A 196 -8.80 -6.92 -8.79
N HIS A 197 -8.22 -5.74 -8.53
CA HIS A 197 -7.54 -4.94 -9.53
C HIS A 197 -6.12 -4.65 -9.06
N TYR A 198 -5.18 -5.41 -9.61
CA TYR A 198 -3.77 -5.34 -9.26
C TYR A 198 -3.08 -4.29 -10.11
N MET A 199 -2.43 -3.35 -9.44
CA MET A 199 -1.52 -2.39 -10.06
C MET A 199 -0.10 -2.94 -9.88
N GLY A 200 0.68 -2.91 -10.96
CA GLY A 200 2.08 -3.32 -10.94
C GLY A 200 2.94 -2.45 -10.01
N SER A 201 4.20 -2.86 -9.85
CA SER A 201 5.27 -1.93 -9.46
C SER A 201 6.52 -2.34 -10.20
N GLU A 202 7.28 -1.35 -10.65
CA GLU A 202 8.56 -1.60 -11.30
C GLU A 202 9.68 -1.96 -10.30
N PHE A 203 9.49 -1.67 -9.00
CA PHE A 203 10.54 -1.87 -7.97
C PHE A 203 10.11 -2.80 -6.84
N GLY A 204 10.46 -4.08 -6.93
CA GLY A 204 10.59 -4.98 -5.77
C GLY A 204 9.36 -5.17 -4.87
N GLY A 205 8.15 -4.88 -5.35
CA GLY A 205 6.93 -4.96 -4.55
C GLY A 205 6.52 -3.66 -3.84
N TYR A 206 7.28 -2.58 -4.01
CA TYR A 206 6.99 -1.27 -3.43
C TYR A 206 6.07 -0.44 -4.33
N MET A 207 5.10 0.30 -3.77
CA MET A 207 4.24 1.19 -4.55
C MET A 207 4.58 2.66 -4.24
N LEU A 208 5.33 3.34 -5.10
CA LEU A 208 5.59 4.77 -4.93
C LEU A 208 4.30 5.59 -5.21
N PRO A 209 4.04 6.67 -4.47
CA PRO A 209 2.94 7.60 -4.75
C PRO A 209 2.88 8.07 -6.21
N GLN A 210 4.03 8.34 -6.84
CA GLN A 210 4.09 8.86 -8.21
C GLN A 210 3.62 7.86 -9.28
N TYR A 211 3.70 6.54 -9.02
CA TYR A 211 3.28 5.54 -10.01
C TYR A 211 1.78 5.56 -10.28
N PHE A 212 0.96 6.06 -9.35
CA PHE A 212 -0.45 6.27 -9.67
C PHE A 212 -0.68 7.27 -10.81
N VAL A 213 0.26 8.19 -11.03
CA VAL A 213 0.22 9.17 -12.13
C VAL A 213 0.87 8.59 -13.37
N VAL A 214 2.15 8.18 -13.27
CA VAL A 214 2.96 7.74 -14.42
C VAL A 214 2.33 6.53 -15.11
N ASP A 215 1.84 5.57 -14.32
CA ASP A 215 1.29 4.32 -14.84
C ASP A 215 -0.24 4.31 -14.87
N ALA A 216 -0.90 5.47 -14.73
CA ALA A 216 -2.35 5.55 -14.62
C ALA A 216 -3.06 4.75 -15.72
N LYS A 217 -2.60 4.91 -16.97
CA LYS A 217 -3.15 4.24 -18.15
C LYS A 217 -2.96 2.73 -18.11
N SER A 218 -1.77 2.24 -17.76
CA SER A 218 -1.49 0.80 -17.65
C SER A 218 -2.29 0.15 -16.52
N TYR A 219 -2.63 0.93 -15.49
CA TYR A 219 -3.55 0.52 -14.42
C TYR A 219 -5.04 0.65 -14.79
N GLY A 220 -5.40 0.95 -16.05
CA GLY A 220 -6.82 1.13 -16.41
C GLY A 220 -7.48 2.29 -15.66
N MET A 221 -6.69 3.32 -15.38
CA MET A 221 -7.09 4.59 -14.80
C MET A 221 -6.72 5.71 -15.79
N LYS A 222 -7.05 6.94 -15.43
CA LYS A 222 -6.65 8.13 -16.16
C LYS A 222 -6.36 9.28 -15.22
N VAL A 223 -5.47 10.19 -15.64
CA VAL A 223 -5.33 11.49 -15.00
C VAL A 223 -6.58 12.30 -15.30
N HIS A 224 -7.47 12.42 -14.32
CA HIS A 224 -8.74 13.12 -14.50
C HIS A 224 -8.56 14.64 -14.50
N GLY A 225 -7.59 15.14 -13.74
CA GLY A 225 -7.28 16.56 -13.72
C GLY A 225 -6.27 16.94 -12.64
N LYS A 226 -5.85 18.20 -12.70
CA LYS A 226 -4.86 18.80 -11.79
C LYS A 226 -5.51 19.96 -11.04
N ILE A 227 -5.29 20.03 -9.73
CA ILE A 227 -5.87 21.04 -8.83
C ILE A 227 -4.73 21.84 -8.20
N GLY A 228 -4.81 23.17 -8.31
CA GLY A 228 -3.87 24.11 -7.69
C GLY A 228 -2.45 24.11 -8.27
N TYR A 229 -2.31 23.65 -9.51
CA TYR A 229 -1.10 23.77 -10.32
C TYR A 229 -1.08 25.12 -11.04
#